data_AF-A0A520WAK6-F1
#
_entry.id   AF-A0A520WAK6-F1
#
_cell.length_a   1.000
_cell.length_b   1.000
_cell.length_c   1.000
_cell.angle_alpha   90.00
_cell.angle_beta   90.00
_cell.angle_gamma   90.00
#
_symmetry.space_group_name_H-M   'P 1'
#
loop_
_entity.id
_entity.type
_entity.pdbx_description
1 polymer ?
#
loop_
_entity_poly.entity_id
_entity_poly.type
_entity_poly.pdbx_seq_one_letter_code
_entity_poly.pdbx_strand_id
1 'polypeptide(L)'
;MGREQLERELERLANQLETMPASRIDEDVIDRVHETAEQIVALTHGTDRPDTAVLPRVEASALAAQLTVVVRDYRETTTSATDDAAVAQFLTDLRRSLP
;
A
#
# COMPACT_ATOMS: atom_id res chain seq x y z
N MET A 1 -5.58 10.72 15.45
CA MET A 1 -6.06 9.34 15.20
C MET A 1 -5.57 8.75 13.88
N GLY A 2 -4.82 9.45 13.01
CA GLY A 2 -4.46 8.93 11.67
C GLY A 2 -3.31 7.91 11.63
N ARG A 3 -2.12 8.27 12.13
CA ARG A 3 -0.89 7.49 11.91
C ARG A 3 -0.84 6.11 12.55
N GLU A 4 -1.23 6.00 13.82
CA GLU A 4 -1.26 4.69 14.50
C GLU A 4 -2.27 3.71 13.88
N GLN A 5 -3.38 4.23 13.34
CA GLN A 5 -4.38 3.40 12.67
C GLN A 5 -3.88 2.92 11.31
N LEU A 6 -3.22 3.79 10.56
CA LEU A 6 -2.55 3.46 9.31
C LEU A 6 -1.47 2.39 9.51
N GLU A 7 -0.62 2.52 10.54
CA GLU A 7 0.41 1.51 10.86
C GLU A 7 -0.21 0.14 11.16
N ARG A 8 -1.25 0.11 11.99
CA ARG A 8 -1.93 -1.15 12.34
C ARG A 8 -2.60 -1.81 11.13
N GLU A 9 -3.23 -1.04 10.25
CA GLU A 9 -3.84 -1.62 9.05
C GLU A 9 -2.78 -2.10 8.05
N LEU A 10 -1.66 -1.39 7.91
CA LEU A 10 -0.52 -1.85 7.12
C LEU A 10 0.03 -3.18 7.66
N GLU A 11 0.28 -3.29 8.97
CA GLU A 11 0.78 -4.52 9.60
C GLU A 11 -0.18 -5.70 9.37
N ARG A 12 -1.49 -5.47 9.53
CA ARG A 12 -2.52 -6.50 9.31
C ARG A 12 -2.55 -6.97 7.85
N LEU A 13 -2.48 -6.03 6.91
CA LEU A 13 -2.50 -6.32 5.48
C LEU A 13 -1.21 -7.04 5.04
N ALA A 14 -0.06 -6.57 5.50
CA ALA A 14 1.24 -7.20 5.22
C ALA A 14 1.24 -8.65 5.72
N ASN A 15 0.83 -8.88 6.97
CA ASN A 15 0.75 -10.23 7.53
C ASN A 15 -0.26 -11.12 6.77
N GLN A 16 -1.39 -10.56 6.31
CA GLN A 16 -2.35 -11.32 5.49
C GLN A 16 -1.72 -11.73 4.14
N LEU A 17 -1.00 -10.83 3.47
CA LEU A 17 -0.31 -11.12 2.21
C LEU A 17 0.83 -12.13 2.38
N GLU A 18 1.62 -12.03 3.46
CA GLU A 18 2.74 -12.94 3.76
C GLU A 18 2.28 -14.35 4.13
N THR A 19 1.12 -14.47 4.79
CA THR A 19 0.55 -15.75 5.21
C THR A 19 -0.41 -16.34 4.17
N MET A 20 -0.76 -15.59 3.13
CA MET A 20 -1.63 -16.06 2.06
C MET A 20 -0.91 -17.13 1.24
N PRO A 21 -1.54 -18.30 1.01
CA PRO A 21 -0.95 -19.31 0.13
C PRO A 21 -0.85 -18.76 -1.28
N ALA A 22 0.29 -18.97 -1.95
CA ALA A 22 0.54 -18.47 -3.31
C ALA A 22 -0.54 -18.88 -4.33
N SER A 23 -1.24 -20.00 -4.11
CA SER A 23 -2.37 -20.43 -4.94
C SER A 23 -3.61 -19.54 -4.85
N ARG A 24 -3.70 -18.64 -3.86
CA ARG A 24 -4.76 -17.64 -3.71
C ARG A 24 -4.33 -16.23 -4.15
N ILE A 25 -3.06 -16.05 -4.51
CA ILE A 25 -2.54 -14.79 -5.03
C ILE A 25 -2.60 -14.88 -6.55
N ASP A 26 -3.75 -14.51 -7.11
CA ASP A 26 -3.96 -14.41 -8.54
C ASP A 26 -3.60 -13.02 -9.08
N GLU A 27 -3.72 -12.86 -10.40
CA GLU A 27 -3.43 -11.60 -11.08
C GLU A 27 -4.30 -10.45 -10.56
N ASP A 28 -5.56 -10.73 -10.21
CA ASP A 28 -6.49 -9.76 -9.60
C ASP A 28 -5.99 -9.24 -8.25
N VAL A 29 -5.44 -10.11 -7.38
CA VAL A 29 -4.84 -9.68 -6.11
C VAL A 29 -3.61 -8.82 -6.35
N ILE A 30 -2.75 -9.22 -7.28
CA ILE A 30 -1.54 -8.46 -7.64
C ILE A 30 -1.94 -7.06 -8.15
N ASP A 31 -2.95 -6.98 -9.03
CA ASP A 31 -3.42 -5.73 -9.60
C ASP A 31 -4.04 -4.80 -8.56
N ARG A 32 -4.86 -5.33 -7.65
CA ARG A 32 -5.43 -4.51 -6.56
C ARG A 32 -4.38 -3.97 -5.61
N VAL A 33 -3.38 -4.77 -5.27
CA VAL A 33 -2.25 -4.32 -4.44
C VAL A 33 -1.46 -3.24 -5.17
N HIS A 34 -1.21 -3.44 -6.46
CA HIS A 34 -0.48 -2.48 -7.29
C HIS A 34 -1.24 -1.15 -7.41
N GLU A 35 -2.53 -1.18 -7.75
CA GLU A 35 -3.40 -0.01 -7.86
C GLU A 35 -3.46 0.75 -6.52
N THR A 36 -3.61 0.03 -5.41
CA THR A 36 -3.59 0.63 -4.07
C THR A 36 -2.26 1.34 -3.78
N ALA A 37 -1.14 0.71 -4.16
CA ALA A 37 0.17 1.31 -3.99
C ALA A 37 0.35 2.55 -4.88
N GLU A 38 -0.15 2.56 -6.12
CA GLU A 38 -0.17 3.75 -6.98
C GLU A 38 -1.00 4.89 -6.38
N GLN A 39 -2.16 4.59 -5.81
CA GLN A 39 -3.00 5.58 -5.13
C GLN A 39 -2.28 6.23 -3.94
N ILE A 40 -1.54 5.45 -3.14
CA ILE A 40 -0.76 5.98 -2.01
C ILE A 40 0.44 6.81 -2.50
N VAL A 41 1.11 6.37 -3.57
CA VAL A 41 2.17 7.14 -4.21
C VAL A 41 1.63 8.49 -4.72
N ALA A 42 0.43 8.53 -5.30
CA ALA A 42 -0.16 9.77 -5.80
C ALA A 42 -0.43 10.80 -4.69
N LEU A 43 -0.64 10.34 -3.44
CA LEU A 43 -0.79 11.19 -2.25
C LEU A 43 0.54 11.60 -1.61
N THR A 44 1.66 11.01 -2.06
CA THR A 44 3.00 11.29 -1.53
C THR A 44 3.49 12.61 -2.11
N HIS A 45 3.26 13.71 -1.40
CA HIS A 45 3.70 15.04 -1.83
C HIS A 45 5.19 15.26 -1.55
N GLY A 46 5.96 15.69 -2.55
CA GLY A 46 7.29 16.26 -2.32
C GLY A 46 8.48 15.32 -2.50
N THR A 47 8.34 14.24 -3.26
CA THR A 47 9.53 13.62 -3.85
C THR A 47 9.86 14.33 -5.16
N ASP A 48 11.14 14.61 -5.38
CA ASP A 48 11.78 14.99 -6.65
C ASP A 48 11.66 13.82 -7.66
N ARG A 49 10.47 13.23 -7.74
CA ARG A 49 10.15 12.04 -8.50
C ARG A 49 9.88 12.52 -9.91
N PRO A 50 10.69 12.12 -10.90
CA PRO A 50 10.40 12.49 -12.28
C PRO A 50 9.03 11.95 -12.66
N ASP A 51 8.26 12.70 -13.46
CA ASP A 51 6.92 12.29 -13.93
C ASP A 51 6.90 10.91 -14.62
N THR A 52 8.07 10.39 -15.01
CA THR A 52 8.26 9.07 -15.62
C THR A 52 8.53 7.93 -14.63
N ALA A 53 8.63 8.21 -13.33
CA ALA A 53 8.89 7.18 -12.34
C ALA A 53 7.61 6.37 -12.07
N VAL A 54 7.56 5.18 -12.66
CA VAL A 54 6.46 4.22 -12.50
C VAL A 54 6.74 3.32 -11.30
N LEU A 55 5.71 2.98 -10.53
CA LEU A 55 5.82 1.96 -9.51
C LEU A 55 6.02 0.60 -10.21
N PRO A 56 7.05 -0.21 -9.89
CA PRO A 56 7.21 -1.50 -10.55
C PRO A 56 6.11 -2.46 -10.12
N ARG A 57 5.61 -3.28 -11.05
CA ARG A 57 4.74 -4.41 -10.70
C ARG A 57 5.60 -5.52 -10.12
N VAL A 58 5.22 -6.04 -8.96
CA VAL A 58 6.01 -7.03 -8.22
C VAL A 58 5.30 -8.40 -8.20
N GLU A 59 6.07 -9.46 -8.00
CA GLU A 59 5.52 -10.80 -7.82
C GLU A 59 4.83 -10.95 -6.46
N ALA A 60 4.00 -11.99 -6.34
CA ALA A 60 3.23 -12.33 -5.15
C ALA A 60 4.03 -12.26 -3.84
N SER A 61 5.28 -12.73 -3.87
CA SER A 61 6.19 -12.77 -2.71
C SER A 61 6.66 -11.40 -2.23
N ALA A 62 6.55 -10.36 -3.06
CA ALA A 62 7.03 -9.01 -2.78
C ALA A 62 5.91 -7.98 -2.56
N LEU A 63 4.64 -8.39 -2.64
CA LEU A 63 3.48 -7.51 -2.49
C LEU A 63 3.46 -6.78 -1.13
N ALA A 64 3.69 -7.52 -0.03
CA ALA A 64 3.74 -6.95 1.32
C ALA A 64 4.88 -5.93 1.48
N ALA A 65 6.06 -6.25 0.93
CA ALA A 65 7.23 -5.38 0.96
C ALA A 65 6.98 -4.09 0.17
N GLN A 66 6.35 -4.17 -1.02
CA GLN A 66 6.00 -3.00 -1.82
C GLN A 66 5.10 -2.03 -1.05
N LEU A 67 4.01 -2.53 -0.45
CA LEU A 67 3.10 -1.69 0.33
C LEU A 67 3.81 -1.06 1.53
N THR A 68 4.68 -1.81 2.20
CA THR A 68 5.44 -1.30 3.36
C THR A 68 6.36 -0.14 2.97
N VAL A 69 7.07 -0.26 1.84
CA VAL A 69 7.95 0.80 1.33
C VAL A 69 7.13 2.03 0.91
N VAL A 70 6.06 1.84 0.14
CA VAL A 70 5.22 2.94 -0.35
C VAL A 70 4.58 3.72 0.79
N VAL A 71 4.04 3.03 1.81
CA VAL A 71 3.45 3.68 2.98
C VAL A 71 4.51 4.38 3.84
N ARG A 72 5.71 3.82 3.93
CA ARG A 72 6.83 4.47 4.61
C ARG A 72 7.22 5.78 3.91
N ASP A 73 7.41 5.76 2.59
CA ASP A 73 7.75 6.95 1.80
C ASP A 73 6.66 8.04 1.91
N TYR A 74 5.40 7.64 1.86
CA TYR A 74 4.26 8.52 2.11
C TYR A 74 4.37 9.22 3.48
N ARG A 75 4.69 8.48 4.55
CA ARG A 75 4.80 9.04 5.91
C ARG A 75 6.01 9.95 6.11
N GLU A 76 7.12 9.67 5.44
CA GLU A 76 8.34 10.46 5.52
C GLU A 76 8.19 11.82 4.82
N THR A 77 7.28 11.92 3.85
CA THR A 77 7.08 13.13 3.03
C THR A 77 5.81 13.91 3.37
N THR A 78 4.75 13.24 3.82
CA THR A 78 3.41 13.84 4.01
C THR A 78 3.01 13.90 5.49
N THR A 79 2.45 15.04 5.91
CA THR A 79 2.07 15.32 7.32
C THR A 79 0.58 15.62 7.53
N SER A 80 -0.24 15.43 6.51
CA SER A 80 -1.67 15.74 6.51
C SER A 80 -2.50 14.62 7.15
N ALA A 81 -3.22 14.95 8.21
CA ALA A 81 -4.10 13.99 8.90
C ALA A 81 -5.28 13.53 8.03
N THR A 82 -5.69 14.33 7.04
CA THR A 82 -6.74 13.98 6.07
C THR A 82 -6.23 12.93 5.09
N ASP A 83 -5.00 13.08 4.61
CA ASP A 83 -4.39 12.11 3.70
C ASP A 83 -4.05 10.80 4.44
N ASP A 84 -3.66 10.88 5.72
CA ASP A 84 -3.45 9.68 6.55
C ASP A 84 -4.72 8.83 6.67
N ALA A 85 -5.89 9.49 6.79
CA ALA A 85 -7.17 8.79 6.83
C ALA A 85 -7.54 8.16 5.47
N ALA A 86 -7.21 8.84 4.36
CA ALA A 86 -7.41 8.29 3.01
C ALA A 86 -6.54 7.04 2.78
N VAL A 87 -5.25 7.10 3.14
CA VAL A 87 -4.33 5.95 3.03
C VAL A 87 -4.81 4.78 3.90
N ALA A 88 -5.22 5.03 5.13
CA ALA A 88 -5.78 3.99 5.99
C ALA A 88 -7.05 3.34 5.40
N GLN A 89 -7.87 4.13 4.70
CA GLN A 89 -9.06 3.63 4.01
C GLN A 89 -8.69 2.74 2.82
N PHE A 90 -7.71 3.15 1.98
CA PHE A 90 -7.21 2.31 0.88
C PHE A 90 -6.69 0.95 1.37
N LEU A 91 -5.88 0.94 2.44
CA LEU A 91 -5.39 -0.30 3.05
C LEU A 91 -6.53 -1.17 3.60
N THR A 92 -7.54 -0.54 4.20
CA THR A 92 -8.73 -1.24 4.73
C THR A 92 -9.54 -1.89 3.61
N ASP A 93 -9.78 -1.17 2.51
CA ASP A 93 -10.56 -1.66 1.37
C ASP A 93 -9.82 -2.77 0.64
N LEU A 94 -8.52 -2.62 0.44
CA LEU A 94 -7.66 -3.68 -0.09
C LEU A 94 -7.77 -4.94 0.77
N ARG A 95 -7.57 -4.82 2.09
CA ARG A 95 -7.68 -5.95 3.03
C ARG A 95 -9.04 -6.67 2.96
N ARG A 96 -10.13 -5.93 2.79
CA ARG A 96 -11.48 -6.49 2.65
C ARG A 96 -11.73 -7.15 1.30
N SER A 97 -11.00 -6.73 0.27
CA SER A 97 -11.10 -7.30 -1.08
C SER A 97 -10.30 -8.58 -1.28
N LEU A 98 -9.35 -8.86 -0.37
CA LEU A 98 -8.51 -10.04 -0.42
C LEU A 98 -9.29 -11.31 0.02
N PRO A 99 -9.01 -12.46 -0.60
CA PRO A 99 -9.67 -13.75 -0.31
C PRO A 99 -9.18 -14.46 0.97
#